data_AF-A0A9P0CDT2-F1
#
_entry.id   AF-A0A9P0CDT2-F1
#
_cell.length_a   1.000
_cell.length_b   1.000
_cell.length_c   1.000
_cell.angle_alpha   90.00
_cell.angle_beta   90.00
_cell.angle_gamma   90.00
#
_symmetry.space_group_name_H-M   'P 1'
#
loop_
_entity.id
_entity.type
_entity.pdbx_description
1 polymer ?
#
loop_
_entity_poly.entity_id
_entity_poly.type
_entity_poly.pdbx_seq_one_letter_code
_entity_poly.pdbx_strand_id
1 'polypeptide(L)'
;MCHVFHHSIQLFLLCAEVIELAGKGSRSPSFPSGPRSVSQVPISAFPLCKTSKNESSFNPSMTVKSFDDSDNSNPQFDDTLSADASAVQTQQWLQNHRFDSYLQTFSNFSGSDVLRLSRDDLIQICGLADGIRLYNSLHTKAIAPKLTIYVAMKQTPGVYQAMYLHNLSGHDMVSKLAGLLGVAANQINDIYLQGPNNIHVVISDEVIKNMKDESAFTVEVFPDQGGDKFRLLLKPSPTLPLVN
;
A
#
# COMPACT_ATOMS: atom_id res chain seq x y z
N MET A 1 -22.68 -10.89 -21.11
CA MET A 1 -21.79 -9.98 -21.87
C MET A 1 -20.55 -9.51 -21.11
N CYS A 2 -20.46 -9.65 -19.78
CA CYS A 2 -19.26 -9.26 -19.00
C CYS A 2 -18.07 -10.26 -19.07
N HIS A 3 -18.32 -11.55 -19.36
CA HIS A 3 -17.26 -12.56 -19.35
C HIS A 3 -16.28 -12.48 -20.55
N VAL A 4 -16.70 -11.87 -21.67
CA VAL A 4 -15.85 -11.75 -22.87
C VAL A 4 -14.84 -10.61 -22.70
N PHE A 5 -15.22 -9.52 -22.04
CA PHE A 5 -14.33 -8.38 -21.78
C PHE A 5 -13.20 -8.73 -20.79
N HIS A 6 -13.50 -9.51 -19.75
CA HIS A 6 -12.49 -9.95 -18.77
C HIS A 6 -11.43 -10.85 -19.40
N HIS A 7 -11.83 -11.75 -20.32
CA HIS A 7 -10.89 -12.62 -21.03
C HIS A 7 -10.06 -11.85 -22.07
N SER A 8 -10.64 -10.81 -22.68
CA SER A 8 -9.93 -9.94 -23.62
C SER A 8 -8.86 -9.08 -22.95
N ILE A 9 -9.09 -8.55 -21.74
CA ILE A 9 -8.09 -7.75 -21.01
C ILE A 9 -6.92 -8.62 -20.54
N GLN A 10 -7.20 -9.82 -20.02
CA GLN A 10 -6.15 -10.77 -19.64
C GLN A 10 -5.29 -11.17 -20.85
N LEU A 11 -5.94 -11.44 -22.00
CA LEU A 11 -5.25 -11.77 -23.24
C LEU A 11 -4.50 -10.55 -23.82
N PHE A 12 -4.98 -9.33 -23.59
CA PHE A 12 -4.31 -8.09 -24.00
C PHE A 12 -2.98 -7.88 -23.27
N LEU A 13 -2.96 -8.17 -21.96
CA LEU A 13 -1.76 -8.06 -21.13
C LEU A 13 -0.80 -9.24 -21.33
N LEU A 14 -1.32 -10.46 -21.57
CA LEU A 14 -0.51 -11.61 -22.02
C LEU A 14 0.04 -11.43 -23.44
N CYS A 15 -0.68 -10.79 -24.37
CA CYS A 15 -0.17 -10.52 -25.71
C CYS A 15 0.97 -9.50 -25.73
N ALA A 16 1.02 -8.57 -24.77
CA ALA A 16 2.18 -7.71 -24.59
C ALA A 16 3.44 -8.52 -24.18
N GLU A 17 3.26 -9.62 -23.45
CA GLU A 17 4.33 -10.55 -23.08
C GLU A 17 4.75 -11.48 -24.25
N VAL A 18 3.82 -11.82 -25.16
CA VAL A 18 4.09 -12.71 -26.30
C VAL A 18 4.80 -12.02 -27.47
N ILE A 19 4.65 -10.69 -27.64
CA ILE A 19 5.42 -9.95 -28.66
C ILE A 19 6.92 -9.89 -28.32
N GLU A 20 7.31 -10.13 -27.06
CA GLU A 20 8.71 -10.13 -26.62
C GLU A 20 9.45 -11.48 -26.81
N LEU A 21 8.75 -12.56 -27.21
CA LEU A 21 9.36 -13.90 -27.34
C LEU A 21 9.50 -14.43 -28.78
N ALA A 22 9.12 -13.67 -29.80
CA ALA A 22 9.32 -14.07 -31.20
C ALA A 22 10.73 -13.71 -31.70
N GLY A 23 11.77 -14.23 -31.06
CA GLY A 23 13.15 -13.87 -31.42
C GLY A 23 14.25 -14.67 -30.73
N LYS A 24 14.16 -16.01 -30.69
CA LYS A 24 15.25 -17.01 -30.53
C LYS A 24 14.57 -18.38 -30.38
N GLY A 25 14.69 -19.31 -31.32
CA GLY A 25 15.90 -20.12 -31.46
C GLY A 25 15.76 -21.39 -30.61
N SER A 26 15.30 -22.47 -31.24
CA SER A 26 15.07 -23.80 -30.67
C SER A 26 16.18 -24.32 -29.76
N ARG A 27 15.82 -24.85 -28.59
CA ARG A 27 16.48 -26.01 -27.95
C ARG A 27 15.63 -26.57 -26.81
N SER A 28 15.32 -27.85 -26.93
CA SER A 28 14.68 -28.73 -25.95
C SER A 28 15.55 -28.96 -24.71
N PRO A 29 14.94 -29.25 -23.55
CA PRO A 29 15.60 -30.14 -22.60
C PRO A 29 14.72 -31.30 -22.10
N SER A 30 15.42 -32.41 -21.87
CA SER A 30 15.03 -33.71 -21.36
C SER A 30 14.80 -33.72 -19.83
N PHE A 31 13.89 -34.61 -19.40
CA PHE A 31 13.63 -34.96 -17.99
C PHE A 31 14.78 -35.75 -17.34
N PRO A 32 14.87 -35.74 -16.00
CA PRO A 32 14.73 -37.04 -15.31
C PRO A 32 13.86 -37.03 -14.05
N SER A 33 13.38 -38.23 -13.75
CA SER A 33 12.42 -38.62 -12.70
C SER A 33 13.11 -38.95 -11.36
N GLY A 34 12.40 -38.77 -10.23
CA GLY A 34 12.75 -39.35 -8.92
C GLY A 34 11.75 -38.99 -7.79
N PRO A 35 11.54 -39.84 -6.75
CA PRO A 35 10.20 -40.13 -6.24
C PRO A 35 9.84 -39.67 -4.80
N ARG A 36 8.53 -39.89 -4.50
CA ARG A 36 7.72 -39.75 -3.27
C ARG A 36 8.32 -40.18 -1.92
N SER A 37 7.85 -39.53 -0.83
CA SER A 37 7.12 -40.13 0.34
C SER A 37 6.67 -39.01 1.30
N VAL A 38 5.39 -38.64 1.47
CA VAL A 38 4.30 -39.16 2.36
C VAL A 38 4.66 -39.41 3.84
N SER A 39 4.11 -38.57 4.74
CA SER A 39 3.48 -38.92 6.03
C SER A 39 2.92 -37.62 6.66
N GLN A 40 1.60 -37.38 6.63
CA GLN A 40 0.57 -37.81 7.59
C GLN A 40 0.65 -37.16 9.00
N VAL A 41 -0.46 -36.50 9.32
CA VAL A 41 -0.83 -35.69 10.49
C VAL A 41 -1.25 -36.59 11.68
N PRO A 42 -1.43 -36.07 12.91
CA PRO A 42 -2.79 -35.65 13.27
C PRO A 42 -2.90 -34.40 14.16
N ILE A 43 -4.11 -33.84 14.06
CA ILE A 43 -4.70 -32.67 14.70
C ILE A 43 -5.17 -33.05 16.11
N SER A 44 -4.97 -32.19 17.12
CA SER A 44 -5.65 -32.30 18.41
C SER A 44 -6.51 -31.06 18.71
N ALA A 45 -7.65 -31.35 19.33
CA ALA A 45 -8.88 -30.59 19.42
C ALA A 45 -8.82 -29.30 20.26
N PHE A 46 -9.61 -28.31 19.82
CA PHE A 46 -10.12 -27.21 20.64
C PHE A 46 -11.29 -27.69 21.53
N PRO A 47 -11.42 -27.20 22.78
CA PRO A 47 -12.67 -27.26 23.52
C PRO A 47 -13.47 -25.95 23.41
N LEU A 48 -14.78 -26.12 23.20
CA LEU A 48 -15.82 -25.10 23.08
C LEU A 48 -16.50 -24.83 24.44
N CYS A 49 -16.56 -23.54 24.80
CA CYS A 49 -17.59 -22.75 25.51
C CYS A 49 -18.24 -23.22 26.84
N LYS A 50 -18.32 -22.27 27.80
CA LYS A 50 -19.48 -22.09 28.70
C LYS A 50 -19.84 -20.61 28.85
N THR A 51 -21.15 -20.40 28.90
CA THR A 51 -21.96 -19.19 28.87
C THR A 51 -21.96 -18.38 30.17
N SER A 52 -22.21 -17.06 30.10
CA SER A 52 -23.15 -16.40 31.01
C SER A 52 -23.73 -15.10 30.42
N LYS A 53 -25.02 -14.89 30.67
CA LYS A 53 -25.87 -13.78 30.25
C LYS A 53 -25.71 -12.61 31.23
N ASN A 54 -25.75 -11.37 30.76
CA ASN A 54 -26.56 -10.33 31.42
C ASN A 54 -26.86 -9.16 30.48
N GLU A 55 -28.14 -8.84 30.34
CA GLU A 55 -28.68 -7.62 29.75
C GLU A 55 -28.52 -6.44 30.71
N SER A 56 -28.21 -5.25 30.19
CA SER A 56 -28.93 -4.02 30.54
C SER A 56 -28.58 -2.90 29.57
N SER A 57 -29.63 -2.43 28.90
CA SER A 57 -29.75 -1.20 28.12
C SER A 57 -29.75 0.03 29.04
N PHE A 58 -29.15 1.15 28.64
CA PHE A 58 -29.63 2.53 28.92
C PHE A 58 -28.87 3.59 28.07
N ASN A 59 -29.59 4.64 27.70
CA ASN A 59 -29.42 5.58 26.58
C ASN A 59 -28.20 6.55 26.59
N PRO A 60 -27.87 7.14 25.42
CA PRO A 60 -26.87 8.21 25.28
C PRO A 60 -27.47 9.61 25.52
N SER A 61 -26.74 10.50 26.20
CA SER A 61 -27.00 11.94 26.14
C SER A 61 -25.75 12.79 26.41
N MET A 62 -25.38 13.50 25.34
CA MET A 62 -24.89 14.88 25.24
C MET A 62 -23.94 15.45 26.29
N THR A 63 -22.78 15.94 25.83
CA THR A 63 -22.43 17.36 25.92
C THR A 63 -21.43 17.69 24.82
N VAL A 64 -21.90 18.51 23.87
CA VAL A 64 -21.08 19.19 22.86
C VAL A 64 -20.34 20.31 23.57
N LYS A 65 -19.00 20.31 23.53
CA LYS A 65 -18.20 21.51 23.84
C LYS A 65 -17.48 21.92 22.56
N SER A 66 -18.11 22.87 21.89
CA SER A 66 -17.51 23.76 20.90
C SER A 66 -16.40 24.59 21.54
N PHE A 67 -15.21 24.57 20.95
CA PHE A 67 -14.18 25.58 21.14
C PHE A 67 -13.56 25.94 19.78
N ASP A 68 -13.38 27.25 19.63
CA ASP A 68 -13.03 28.03 18.46
C ASP A 68 -11.78 27.59 17.68
N ASP A 69 -11.83 27.98 16.41
CA ASP A 69 -10.73 28.11 15.45
C ASP A 69 -9.45 28.69 16.07
N SER A 70 -8.36 27.93 15.94
CA SER A 70 -7.01 28.47 15.89
C SER A 70 -6.10 27.46 15.19
N ASP A 71 -5.76 27.82 13.96
CA ASP A 71 -4.50 27.59 13.26
C ASP A 71 -3.67 26.37 13.72
N ASN A 72 -3.72 25.29 12.94
CA ASN A 72 -2.72 24.23 13.08
C ASN A 72 -2.32 23.70 11.71
N SER A 73 -1.18 24.23 11.24
CA SER A 73 -0.27 23.58 10.32
C SER A 73 -0.26 22.08 10.55
N ASN A 74 -0.90 21.31 9.68
CA ASN A 74 -0.94 19.86 9.74
C ASN A 74 0.51 19.32 9.77
N PRO A 75 1.07 18.90 10.92
CA PRO A 75 2.33 18.20 10.92
C PRO A 75 1.96 16.84 10.35
N GLN A 76 2.66 16.39 9.31
CA GLN A 76 2.64 14.98 8.97
C GLN A 76 3.05 14.23 10.26
N PHE A 77 2.06 13.65 10.94
CA PHE A 77 2.30 12.85 12.13
C PHE A 77 3.12 11.67 11.65
N ASP A 78 4.41 11.71 11.94
CA ASP A 78 5.27 10.56 11.76
C ASP A 78 4.74 9.49 12.73
N ASP A 79 4.05 8.49 12.19
CA ASP A 79 3.47 7.37 12.96
C ASP A 79 4.58 6.57 13.68
N THR A 80 5.84 6.79 13.31
CA THR A 80 6.99 6.06 13.81
C THR A 80 7.72 6.83 14.92
N LEU A 81 7.98 6.17 16.04
CA LEU A 81 8.83 6.71 17.09
C LEU A 81 10.30 6.65 16.66
N SER A 82 10.99 7.79 16.64
CA SER A 82 12.42 7.84 16.35
C SER A 82 13.27 7.34 17.53
N ALA A 83 14.42 6.72 17.24
CA ALA A 83 15.32 6.18 18.26
C ALA A 83 16.02 7.25 19.10
N ASP A 84 16.14 8.48 18.60
CA ASP A 84 16.69 9.64 19.31
C ASP A 84 15.65 10.38 20.17
N ALA A 85 14.39 9.93 20.20
CA ALA A 85 13.34 10.58 20.96
C ALA A 85 13.66 10.60 22.47
N SER A 86 13.47 11.75 23.10
CA SER A 86 13.54 11.92 24.56
C SER A 86 12.37 11.23 25.26
N ALA A 87 12.48 11.01 26.58
CA ALA A 87 11.42 10.37 27.36
C ALA A 87 10.07 11.10 27.26
N VAL A 88 10.07 12.43 27.20
CA VAL A 88 8.85 13.24 27.02
C VAL A 88 8.22 12.99 25.65
N GLN A 89 9.03 12.90 24.60
CA GLN A 89 8.57 12.59 23.24
C GLN A 89 8.02 11.16 23.14
N THR A 90 8.66 10.19 23.80
CA THR A 90 8.15 8.81 23.91
C THR A 90 6.78 8.78 24.59
N GLN A 91 6.61 9.52 25.70
CA GLN A 91 5.33 9.63 26.39
C GLN A 91 4.25 10.25 25.50
N GLN A 92 4.57 11.31 24.77
CA GLN A 92 3.63 11.93 23.82
C GLN A 92 3.23 10.96 22.70
N TRP A 93 4.18 10.18 22.18
CA TRP A 93 3.89 9.15 21.19
C TRP A 93 2.96 8.06 21.75
N LEU A 94 3.16 7.62 23.00
CA LEU A 94 2.28 6.67 23.68
C LEU A 94 0.86 7.21 23.84
N GLN A 95 0.70 8.50 24.18
CA GLN A 95 -0.62 9.16 24.25
C GLN A 95 -1.32 9.14 22.89
N ASN A 96 -0.61 9.52 21.82
CA ASN A 96 -1.16 9.54 20.47
C ASN A 96 -1.60 8.14 19.99
N HIS A 97 -0.93 7.09 20.47
CA HIS A 97 -1.22 5.69 20.14
C HIS A 97 -2.20 5.01 21.12
N ARG A 98 -2.85 5.77 22.01
CA ARG A 98 -3.82 5.27 23.01
C ARG A 98 -3.21 4.28 24.02
N PHE A 99 -1.99 4.53 24.45
CA PHE A 99 -1.28 3.78 25.49
C PHE A 99 -1.11 4.62 26.79
N ASP A 100 -2.07 5.52 27.07
CA ASP A 100 -2.05 6.47 28.20
C ASP A 100 -1.87 5.78 29.57
N SER A 101 -2.40 4.57 29.71
CA SER A 101 -2.28 3.76 30.94
C SER A 101 -0.83 3.41 31.31
N TYR A 102 0.11 3.50 30.35
CA TYR A 102 1.50 3.10 30.52
C TYR A 102 2.48 4.27 30.59
N LEU A 103 1.99 5.52 30.63
CA LEU A 103 2.85 6.71 30.65
C LEU A 103 3.76 6.79 31.88
N GLN A 104 3.26 6.32 33.03
CA GLN A 104 4.06 6.23 34.24
C GLN A 104 5.10 5.12 34.14
N THR A 105 4.71 3.97 33.59
CA THR A 105 5.58 2.80 33.38
C THR A 105 6.78 3.12 32.51
N PHE A 106 6.58 3.91 31.44
CA PHE A 106 7.62 4.30 30.49
C PHE A 106 8.13 5.73 30.69
N SER A 107 7.91 6.34 31.87
CA SER A 107 8.18 7.76 32.09
C SER A 107 9.64 8.19 31.94
N ASN A 108 10.57 7.25 32.12
CA ASN A 108 12.01 7.48 31.99
C ASN A 108 12.62 6.81 30.74
N PHE A 109 11.80 6.24 29.85
CA PHE A 109 12.29 5.52 28.67
C PHE A 109 12.46 6.46 27.49
N SER A 110 13.70 6.57 26.98
CA SER A 110 13.93 7.21 25.67
C SER A 110 13.39 6.34 24.53
N GLY A 111 13.28 6.90 23.32
CA GLY A 111 12.92 6.18 22.11
C GLY A 111 13.81 4.95 21.90
N SER A 112 15.12 5.12 22.09
CA SER A 112 16.07 4.01 22.01
C SER A 112 15.82 2.92 23.05
N ASP A 113 15.38 3.27 24.27
CA ASP A 113 15.16 2.29 25.34
C ASP A 113 13.90 1.47 25.07
N VAL A 114 12.81 2.14 24.70
CA VAL A 114 11.53 1.46 24.44
C VAL A 114 11.58 0.62 23.17
N LEU A 115 12.30 1.06 22.13
CA LEU A 115 12.49 0.30 20.88
C LEU A 115 13.41 -0.91 21.05
N ARG A 116 14.26 -0.95 22.09
CA ARG A 116 15.12 -2.10 22.39
C ARG A 116 14.40 -3.22 23.15
N LEU A 117 13.22 -2.95 23.70
CA LEU A 117 12.43 -3.97 24.41
C LEU A 117 11.95 -5.04 23.44
N SER A 118 12.13 -6.30 23.82
CA SER A 118 11.62 -7.41 23.03
C SER A 118 10.10 -7.48 23.10
N ARG A 119 9.50 -8.23 22.18
CA ARG A 119 8.07 -8.52 22.22
C ARG A 119 7.64 -9.14 23.56
N ASP A 120 8.47 -10.02 24.12
CA ASP A 120 8.17 -10.71 25.38
C ASP A 120 8.26 -9.76 26.58
N ASP A 121 9.24 -8.83 26.58
CA ASP A 121 9.35 -7.80 27.63
C ASP A 121 8.10 -6.91 27.67
N LEU A 122 7.62 -6.46 26.50
CA LEU A 122 6.42 -5.63 26.42
C LEU A 122 5.16 -6.41 26.83
N ILE A 123 5.07 -7.70 26.51
CA ILE A 123 3.98 -8.58 26.98
C ILE A 123 4.04 -8.74 28.50
N GLN A 124 5.23 -8.86 29.08
CA GLN A 124 5.41 -8.98 30.52
C GLN A 124 5.04 -7.69 31.27
N ILE A 125 5.37 -6.53 30.71
CA ILE A 125 5.10 -5.22 31.31
C ILE A 125 3.63 -4.81 31.14
N CYS A 126 3.08 -4.96 29.92
CA CYS A 126 1.77 -4.40 29.56
C CYS A 126 0.64 -5.42 29.56
N GLY A 127 0.95 -6.73 29.61
CA GLY A 127 0.03 -7.83 29.38
C GLY A 127 -0.01 -8.26 27.92
N LEU A 128 -0.56 -9.46 27.67
CA LEU A 128 -0.52 -10.10 26.34
C LEU A 128 -1.14 -9.24 25.23
N ALA A 129 -2.33 -8.67 25.46
CA ALA A 129 -3.04 -7.91 24.45
C ALA A 129 -2.33 -6.59 24.12
N ASP A 130 -2.06 -5.77 25.15
CA ASP A 130 -1.46 -4.45 24.96
C ASP A 130 0.04 -4.50 24.64
N GLY A 131 0.77 -5.48 25.16
CA GLY A 131 2.17 -5.71 24.81
C GLY A 131 2.35 -6.06 23.33
N ILE A 132 1.47 -6.91 22.76
CA ILE A 132 1.49 -7.20 21.32
C ILE A 132 1.15 -5.94 20.51
N ARG A 133 0.12 -5.19 20.91
CA ARG A 133 -0.28 -3.96 20.22
C ARG A 133 0.85 -2.93 20.22
N LEU A 134 1.45 -2.69 21.39
CA LEU A 134 2.53 -1.72 21.58
C LEU A 134 3.78 -2.13 20.80
N TYR A 135 4.17 -3.41 20.84
CA TYR A 135 5.29 -3.91 20.05
C TYR A 135 5.10 -3.64 18.56
N ASN A 136 3.90 -3.90 18.02
CA ASN A 136 3.60 -3.67 16.62
C ASN A 136 3.57 -2.17 16.26
N SER A 137 3.08 -1.30 17.14
CA SER A 137 3.10 0.15 16.92
C SER A 137 4.53 0.70 16.94
N LEU A 138 5.37 0.24 17.87
CA LEU A 138 6.79 0.63 17.97
C LEU A 138 7.61 0.11 16.78
N HIS A 139 7.31 -1.10 16.33
CA HIS A 139 7.98 -1.77 15.22
C HIS A 139 7.07 -1.84 14.00
N THR A 140 6.40 -0.74 13.68
CA THR A 140 5.50 -0.68 12.52
C THR A 140 6.31 -1.01 11.28
N LYS A 141 6.05 -2.18 10.70
CA LYS A 141 6.60 -2.54 9.40
C LYS A 141 5.80 -1.76 8.37
N ALA A 142 6.48 -0.97 7.56
CA ALA A 142 5.86 -0.34 6.41
C ALA A 142 5.07 -1.41 5.62
N ILE A 143 3.78 -1.15 5.39
CA ILE A 143 2.96 -2.04 4.59
C ILE A 143 3.54 -2.00 3.18
N ALA A 144 4.03 -3.13 2.69
CA ALA A 144 4.58 -3.19 1.35
C ALA A 144 3.51 -2.74 0.33
N PRO A 145 3.87 -1.90 -0.64
CA PRO A 145 2.94 -1.51 -1.69
C PRO A 145 2.51 -2.74 -2.48
N LYS A 146 1.26 -2.74 -2.94
CA LYS A 146 0.70 -3.84 -3.74
C LYS A 146 1.17 -3.79 -5.19
N LEU A 147 1.51 -2.60 -5.67
CA LEU A 147 2.02 -2.36 -7.02
C LEU A 147 2.99 -1.18 -6.99
N THR A 148 4.16 -1.37 -7.60
CA THR A 148 5.13 -0.33 -7.86
C THR A 148 5.17 -0.08 -9.36
N ILE A 149 4.96 1.17 -9.79
CA ILE A 149 5.16 1.57 -11.19
C ILE A 149 6.19 2.69 -11.27
N TYR A 150 6.96 2.70 -12.33
CA TYR A 150 7.93 3.76 -12.61
C TYR A 150 7.35 4.72 -13.64
N VAL A 151 7.27 6.00 -13.30
CA VAL A 151 6.67 7.01 -14.18
C VAL A 151 7.69 8.07 -14.52
N ALA A 152 7.85 8.36 -15.81
CA ALA A 152 8.63 9.48 -16.32
C ALA A 152 7.68 10.50 -16.96
N MET A 153 7.94 11.78 -16.74
CA MET A 153 7.20 12.83 -17.43
C MET A 153 7.72 12.98 -18.86
N LYS A 154 6.83 13.20 -19.84
CA LYS A 154 7.24 13.46 -21.24
C LYS A 154 8.25 14.62 -21.37
N GLN A 155 8.18 15.60 -20.47
CA GLN A 155 9.05 16.77 -20.43
C GLN A 155 10.46 16.45 -19.90
N THR A 156 10.61 15.38 -19.10
CA THR A 156 11.88 14.95 -18.51
C THR A 156 12.11 13.46 -18.83
N PRO A 157 12.28 13.11 -20.13
CA PRO A 157 12.44 11.72 -20.52
C PRO A 157 13.72 11.13 -19.88
N GLY A 158 13.61 9.91 -19.36
CA GLY A 158 14.73 9.18 -18.74
C GLY A 158 14.86 9.33 -17.22
N VAL A 159 14.14 10.26 -16.59
CA VAL A 159 14.04 10.34 -15.13
C VAL A 159 12.73 9.70 -14.70
N TYR A 160 12.83 8.54 -14.04
CA TYR A 160 11.68 7.81 -13.53
C TYR A 160 11.51 8.02 -12.03
N GLN A 161 10.28 8.28 -11.61
CA GLN A 161 9.89 8.30 -10.23
C GLN A 161 9.10 7.03 -9.89
N ALA A 162 9.45 6.39 -8.79
CA ALA A 162 8.70 5.26 -8.27
C ALA A 162 7.37 5.74 -7.66
N MET A 163 6.29 5.08 -8.06
CA MET A 163 4.95 5.31 -7.55
C MET A 163 4.44 4.03 -6.89
N TYR A 164 4.21 4.13 -5.59
CA TYR A 164 3.80 3.01 -4.74
C TYR A 164 2.29 3.05 -4.50
N LEU A 165 1.57 2.08 -5.03
CA LEU A 165 0.12 1.93 -4.84
C LEU A 165 -0.13 0.89 -3.75
N HIS A 166 -0.79 1.32 -2.67
CA HIS A 166 -1.19 0.42 -1.58
C HIS A 166 -2.61 -0.09 -1.82
N ASN A 167 -3.41 0.67 -2.57
CA ASN A 167 -4.74 0.30 -3.02
C ASN A 167 -4.76 0.25 -4.56
N LEU A 168 -5.04 -0.91 -5.12
CA LEU A 168 -5.14 -1.13 -6.57
C LEU A 168 -6.45 -0.53 -7.11
N SER A 169 -6.51 0.81 -7.12
CA SER A 169 -7.69 1.60 -7.47
C SER A 169 -7.30 2.85 -8.25
N GLY A 170 -8.19 3.29 -9.15
CA GLY A 170 -8.02 4.51 -9.94
C GLY A 170 -7.86 5.74 -9.05
N HIS A 171 -8.55 5.78 -7.91
CA HIS A 171 -8.43 6.88 -6.95
C HIS A 171 -7.02 7.01 -6.36
N ASP A 172 -6.40 5.92 -5.91
CA ASP A 172 -5.03 5.95 -5.39
C ASP A 172 -4.05 6.41 -6.47
N MET A 173 -4.22 5.89 -7.70
CA MET A 173 -3.41 6.27 -8.85
C MET A 173 -3.55 7.75 -9.23
N VAL A 174 -4.78 8.27 -9.28
CA VAL A 174 -5.06 9.70 -9.52
C VAL A 174 -4.40 10.56 -8.45
N SER A 175 -4.53 10.19 -7.18
CA SER A 175 -3.93 10.93 -6.07
C SER A 175 -2.40 11.03 -6.20
N LYS A 176 -1.75 9.90 -6.52
CA LYS A 176 -0.29 9.84 -6.72
C LYS A 176 0.15 10.64 -7.95
N LEU A 177 -0.58 10.55 -9.07
CA LEU A 177 -0.29 11.31 -10.29
C LEU A 177 -0.54 12.81 -10.11
N ALA A 178 -1.58 13.20 -9.37
CA ALA A 178 -1.87 14.59 -9.03
C ALA A 178 -0.71 15.20 -8.23
N GLY A 179 -0.23 14.47 -7.21
CA GLY A 179 0.95 14.87 -6.43
C GLY A 179 2.22 14.99 -7.27
N LEU A 180 2.42 14.08 -8.24
CA LEU A 180 3.54 14.14 -9.19
C LEU A 180 3.48 15.38 -10.10
N LEU A 181 2.28 15.75 -10.54
CA LEU A 181 2.03 16.88 -11.43
C LEU A 181 1.94 18.22 -10.70
N GLY A 182 1.84 18.22 -9.38
CA GLY A 182 1.61 19.43 -8.58
C GLY A 182 0.21 20.04 -8.80
N VAL A 183 -0.77 19.22 -9.18
CA VAL A 183 -2.16 19.64 -9.45
C VAL A 183 -3.12 19.01 -8.44
N ALA A 184 -4.33 19.55 -8.33
CA ALA A 184 -5.35 18.94 -7.49
C ALA A 184 -5.95 17.71 -8.18
N ALA A 185 -6.28 16.66 -7.40
CA ALA A 185 -6.80 15.40 -7.93
C ALA A 185 -8.11 15.57 -8.73
N ASN A 186 -8.92 16.59 -8.41
CA ASN A 186 -10.15 16.94 -9.14
C ASN A 186 -9.89 17.53 -10.54
N GLN A 187 -8.66 17.96 -10.83
CA GLN A 187 -8.26 18.44 -12.15
C GLN A 187 -7.90 17.30 -13.10
N ILE A 188 -7.66 16.08 -12.60
CA ILE A 188 -7.45 14.89 -13.43
C ILE A 188 -8.81 14.24 -13.70
N ASN A 189 -9.27 14.28 -14.95
CA ASN A 189 -10.57 13.75 -15.33
C ASN A 189 -10.51 12.25 -15.63
N ASP A 190 -9.58 11.85 -16.49
CA ASP A 190 -9.37 10.46 -16.89
C ASP A 190 -7.89 10.12 -17.01
N ILE A 191 -7.57 8.86 -16.76
CA ILE A 191 -6.27 8.26 -17.03
C ILE A 191 -6.46 7.16 -18.07
N TYR A 192 -5.66 7.21 -19.13
CA TYR A 192 -5.63 6.24 -20.20
C TYR A 192 -4.30 5.50 -20.20
N LEU A 193 -4.32 4.22 -20.55
CA LEU A 193 -3.17 3.39 -20.85
C LEU A 193 -3.10 3.18 -22.36
N GLN A 194 -1.93 3.38 -22.95
CA GLN A 194 -1.72 3.09 -24.37
C GLN A 194 -1.60 1.58 -24.59
N GLY A 195 -2.57 1.02 -25.31
CA GLY A 195 -2.57 -0.37 -25.75
C GLY A 195 -1.88 -0.57 -27.10
N PRO A 196 -1.79 -1.83 -27.59
CA PRO A 196 -1.37 -2.15 -28.95
C PRO A 196 -2.17 -1.36 -29.98
N ASN A 197 -1.53 -1.07 -31.11
CA ASN A 197 -2.09 -0.26 -32.19
C ASN A 197 -2.51 1.16 -31.75
N ASN A 198 -1.90 1.71 -30.68
CA ASN A 198 -2.16 3.05 -30.16
C ASN A 198 -3.61 3.28 -29.68
N ILE A 199 -4.32 2.23 -29.26
CA ILE A 199 -5.62 2.43 -28.63
C ILE A 199 -5.46 3.01 -27.22
N HIS A 200 -6.39 3.86 -26.81
CA HIS A 200 -6.42 4.40 -25.44
C HIS A 200 -7.40 3.61 -24.60
N VAL A 201 -6.89 2.87 -23.62
CA VAL A 201 -7.68 2.06 -22.69
C VAL A 201 -7.88 2.87 -21.41
N VAL A 202 -9.13 3.12 -21.01
CA VAL A 202 -9.42 3.79 -19.73
C VAL A 202 -8.88 2.93 -18.58
N ILE A 203 -8.13 3.52 -17.66
CA ILE A 203 -7.60 2.81 -16.50
C ILE A 203 -8.70 2.68 -15.44
N SER A 204 -9.24 1.48 -15.31
CA SER A 204 -10.13 1.09 -14.20
C SER A 204 -9.35 0.35 -13.12
N ASP A 205 -9.98 0.14 -11.96
CA ASP A 205 -9.43 -0.69 -10.87
C ASP A 205 -9.05 -2.10 -11.35
N GLU A 206 -9.79 -2.67 -12.30
CA GLU A 206 -9.48 -3.98 -12.89
C GLU A 206 -8.21 -3.92 -13.75
N VAL A 207 -8.02 -2.84 -14.52
CA VAL A 207 -6.79 -2.64 -15.30
C VAL A 207 -5.60 -2.52 -14.36
N ILE A 208 -5.71 -1.71 -13.29
CA ILE A 208 -4.63 -1.52 -12.30
C ILE A 208 -4.24 -2.84 -11.63
N LYS A 209 -5.22 -3.67 -11.26
CA LYS A 209 -4.97 -4.98 -10.66
C LYS A 209 -4.19 -5.93 -11.56
N ASN A 210 -4.30 -5.77 -12.87
CA ASN A 210 -3.59 -6.62 -13.84
C ASN A 210 -2.31 -5.97 -14.39
N MET A 211 -1.96 -4.75 -13.96
CA MET A 211 -0.67 -4.15 -14.30
C MET A 211 0.47 -4.97 -13.71
N LYS A 212 1.54 -5.14 -14.49
CA LYS A 212 2.74 -5.83 -14.03
C LYS A 212 3.47 -4.97 -13.00
N ASP A 213 3.95 -5.60 -11.94
CA ASP A 213 4.81 -4.92 -10.95
C ASP A 213 6.11 -4.46 -11.61
N GLU A 214 6.64 -3.33 -11.13
CA GLU A 214 7.83 -2.68 -11.67
C GLU A 214 7.72 -2.27 -13.15
N SER A 215 6.50 -2.11 -13.67
CA SER A 215 6.27 -1.61 -15.03
C SER A 215 6.59 -0.11 -15.16
N ALA A 216 7.13 0.28 -16.31
CA ALA A 216 7.58 1.64 -16.59
C ALA A 216 6.68 2.33 -17.62
N PHE A 217 6.31 3.58 -17.34
CA PHE A 217 5.45 4.39 -18.21
C PHE A 217 5.99 5.80 -18.39
N THR A 218 5.78 6.36 -19.58
CA THR A 218 5.89 7.79 -19.83
C THR A 218 4.51 8.42 -19.76
N VAL A 219 4.33 9.44 -18.93
CA VAL A 219 3.08 10.17 -18.76
C VAL A 219 3.03 11.35 -19.74
N GLU A 220 2.00 11.35 -20.59
CA GLU A 220 1.64 12.50 -21.42
C GLU A 220 0.37 13.16 -20.88
N VAL A 221 0.41 14.48 -20.74
CA VAL A 221 -0.72 15.29 -20.24
C VAL A 221 -1.42 15.96 -21.41
N PHE A 222 -2.74 15.80 -21.48
CA PHE A 222 -3.60 16.46 -22.46
C PHE A 222 -4.59 17.39 -21.76
N PRO A 223 -4.73 18.66 -22.17
CA PRO A 223 -5.80 19.50 -21.67
C PRO A 223 -7.16 18.99 -22.16
N ASP A 224 -8.17 19.13 -21.31
CA ASP A 224 -9.56 18.91 -21.68
C ASP A 224 -10.12 20.14 -22.42
N GLN A 225 -11.23 19.98 -23.16
CA GLN A 225 -11.78 21.03 -24.04
C GLN A 225 -12.18 22.33 -23.30
N GLY A 226 -12.24 22.31 -21.96
CA GLY A 226 -12.51 23.46 -21.10
C GLY A 226 -11.29 24.08 -20.40
N GLY A 227 -10.06 23.58 -20.65
CA GLY A 227 -8.80 24.17 -20.15
C GLY A 227 -8.47 24.00 -18.66
N ASP A 228 -9.45 23.69 -17.81
CA ASP A 228 -9.27 23.55 -16.35
C ASP A 228 -9.00 22.11 -15.88
N LYS A 229 -9.27 21.14 -16.75
CA LYS A 229 -9.06 19.71 -16.48
C LYS A 229 -8.05 19.10 -17.43
N PHE A 230 -7.41 18.04 -16.98
CA PHE A 230 -6.39 17.29 -17.69
C PHE A 230 -6.80 15.83 -17.83
N ARG A 231 -6.35 15.21 -18.92
CA ARG A 231 -6.40 13.77 -19.16
C ARG A 231 -4.97 13.28 -19.30
N LEU A 232 -4.69 12.13 -18.69
CA LEU A 232 -3.35 11.55 -18.68
C LEU A 232 -3.31 10.32 -19.58
N LEU A 233 -2.22 10.17 -20.33
CA LEU A 233 -1.94 8.96 -21.11
C LEU A 233 -0.63 8.36 -20.62
N LEU A 234 -0.70 7.12 -20.15
CA LEU A 234 0.45 6.31 -19.79
C LEU A 234 0.88 5.52 -21.01
N LYS A 235 2.06 5.83 -21.52
CA LYS A 235 2.70 5.09 -22.62
C LYS A 235 3.68 4.09 -22.03
N PRO A 236 3.57 2.78 -22.33
CA PRO A 236 4.58 1.81 -21.93
C PRO A 236 5.95 2.29 -22.40
N SER A 237 6.88 2.43 -21.46
CA SER A 237 8.26 2.75 -21.79
C SER A 237 9.01 1.43 -22.00
N PRO A 238 9.83 1.28 -23.06
CA PRO A 238 10.67 0.11 -23.19
C PRO A 238 11.54 0.01 -21.94
N THR A 239 11.42 -1.12 -21.24
CA THR A 239 12.26 -1.46 -20.09
C THR A 239 13.71 -1.34 -20.51
N LEU A 240 14.50 -0.53 -19.78
CA LEU A 240 15.94 -0.50 -19.96
C LEU A 240 16.44 -1.95 -19.81
N PRO A 241 17.22 -2.47 -20.78
CA PRO A 241 17.75 -3.83 -20.65
C PRO A 241 18.56 -3.89 -19.37
N LEU A 242 18.24 -4.88 -18.53
CA LEU A 242 19.05 -5.25 -17.37
C LEU A 242 20.49 -5.42 -17.88
N VAL A 243 21.38 -4.52 -17.44
CA VAL A 243 22.81 -4.70 -17.62
C VAL A 243 23.18 -5.88 -16.73
N ASN A 244 23.19 -7.07 -17.33
CA ASN A 244 23.76 -8.28 -16.75
C ASN A 244 25.29 -8.25 -16.90
#